data_AF-A0A2P5BC96-F1
#
_entry.id   AF-A0A2P5BC96-F1
#
_cell.length_a   1.000
_cell.length_b   1.000
_cell.length_c   1.000
_cell.angle_alpha   90.00
_cell.angle_beta   90.00
_cell.angle_gamma   90.00
#
_symmetry.space_group_name_H-M   'P 1'
#
loop_
_entity.id
_entity.type
_entity.pdbx_description
1 polymer ?
#
loop_
_entity_poly.entity_id
_entity_poly.type
_entity_poly.pdbx_seq_one_letter_code
_entity_poly.pdbx_strand_id
1 'polypeptide(L)'
;ICVSLLLAKMSFTDDENIVTQDISSDGKAELAGRVKVDIKNDPNAPLEKSKFIVMLKLTGAGFSKARPGLDLVMVLDISPSMLGEDKFGKMKIAAKFVIKKLSPIDRLSIVTFDDDAERLFRLSVVTKESQKKFEDQVQALVVRCCTNIIAGLETGVKVLNERSVTTRRVAAIMLMSDGYHNRAGDPSKFVVKNYPVYTFGFGADHNPKVLNAIACNSLGGTFSEVRDPDNLSLAFSQCVAGPLTVVAEDLTLTITQDESTIKEVSAGNYTKPEDIEDGSVTILFGDLYDKEIRNITVTLCLPEITSERRSNVLNIQYTYRVGGKLFPADPLSVLINRTKKYVKRVIYELMIEEKRYWITQMITIAIVAAEDNNLEVAKKKLNEAQTLIDKVDFPNPLTEMLKVEVQQLLTLLKTEQTYKARGRSFALSSETSHNRQRYATRGDTGVRLYSTPRMDKYLKEAKLFVENPNNPLPTADENEKEELAADPLGPIAGALSYHIWTAIRSLMAIDDIINKSH
;
A
#
# COMPACT_ATOMS: atom_id res chain seq x y z
N ILE A 1 -3.54 -55.11 -0.20
CA ILE A 1 -2.29 -54.42 -0.58
C ILE A 1 -2.65 -52.97 -0.81
N CYS A 2 -2.28 -52.10 0.13
CA CYS A 2 -2.57 -50.67 0.11
C CYS A 2 -2.02 -50.02 -1.16
N VAL A 3 -2.86 -49.30 -1.87
CA VAL A 3 -2.44 -48.35 -2.90
C VAL A 3 -2.04 -47.07 -2.18
N SER A 4 -0.78 -47.01 -1.74
CA SER A 4 -0.13 -45.77 -1.33
C SER A 4 0.18 -44.97 -2.60
N LEU A 5 -0.78 -44.19 -3.07
CA LEU A 5 -0.51 -43.12 -4.02
C LEU A 5 0.33 -42.09 -3.27
N LEU A 6 1.64 -42.06 -3.57
CA LEU A 6 2.48 -40.93 -3.23
C LEU A 6 1.84 -39.68 -3.87
N LEU A 7 1.26 -38.82 -3.04
CA LEU A 7 1.20 -37.40 -3.33
C LEU A 7 2.65 -36.93 -3.49
N ALA A 8 3.15 -36.96 -4.72
CA ALA A 8 4.36 -36.23 -5.07
C ALA A 8 4.08 -34.77 -4.72
N LYS A 9 4.64 -34.28 -3.60
CA LYS A 9 4.63 -32.86 -3.28
C LYS A 9 5.29 -32.15 -4.47
N MET A 10 4.51 -31.53 -5.35
CA MET A 10 5.04 -30.71 -6.45
C MET A 10 6.01 -29.70 -5.84
N SER A 11 7.29 -29.74 -6.20
CA SER A 11 8.27 -28.72 -5.84
C SER A 11 8.37 -27.71 -6.98
N PHE A 12 8.45 -26.43 -6.66
CA PHE A 12 8.56 -25.29 -7.56
C PHE A 12 9.97 -24.67 -7.53
N THR A 13 11.00 -25.50 -7.31
CA THR A 13 12.42 -25.09 -7.31
C THR A 13 13.02 -24.99 -8.72
N ASP A 14 12.18 -24.86 -9.75
CA ASP A 14 12.53 -24.97 -11.18
C ASP A 14 12.65 -23.61 -11.90
N ASP A 15 12.70 -22.52 -11.13
CA ASP A 15 12.78 -21.13 -11.60
C ASP A 15 13.91 -20.86 -12.60
N GLU A 16 13.69 -19.90 -13.50
CA GLU A 16 14.74 -19.42 -14.39
C GLU A 16 15.84 -18.67 -13.62
N ASN A 17 17.09 -19.09 -13.82
CA ASN A 17 18.26 -18.40 -13.31
C ASN A 17 18.42 -17.03 -13.98
N ILE A 18 18.52 -15.98 -13.17
CA ILE A 18 18.78 -14.62 -13.62
C ILE A 18 20.25 -14.29 -13.33
N VAL A 19 20.93 -13.66 -14.28
CA VAL A 19 22.26 -13.08 -14.04
C VAL A 19 22.08 -11.88 -13.12
N THR A 20 22.42 -12.03 -11.84
CA THR A 20 22.45 -10.91 -10.89
C THR A 20 23.61 -9.98 -11.27
N GLN A 21 23.28 -8.80 -11.78
CA GLN A 21 24.28 -7.71 -11.83
C GLN A 21 24.48 -7.20 -10.40
N ASP A 22 25.61 -7.57 -9.80
CA ASP A 22 26.11 -6.92 -8.60
C ASP A 22 26.28 -5.43 -8.92
N ILE A 23 25.53 -4.55 -8.24
CA ILE A 23 26.01 -3.16 -8.13
C ILE A 23 27.15 -3.24 -7.13
N SER A 24 28.30 -2.73 -7.53
CA SER A 24 29.50 -2.57 -6.72
C SER A 24 29.15 -2.12 -5.30
N SER A 25 29.99 -2.55 -4.36
CA SER A 25 29.89 -2.36 -2.92
C SER A 25 29.96 -0.90 -2.43
N ASP A 26 29.63 0.10 -3.25
CA ASP A 26 29.86 1.50 -2.92
C ASP A 26 28.74 2.08 -2.06
N GLY A 27 28.88 1.83 -0.76
CA GLY A 27 28.59 2.80 0.30
C GLY A 27 27.12 2.97 0.69
N LYS A 28 26.90 3.28 1.98
CA LYS A 28 25.63 3.80 2.50
C LYS A 28 25.05 4.97 1.67
N ALA A 29 25.88 5.66 0.89
CA ALA A 29 25.50 6.82 0.08
C ALA A 29 24.52 6.49 -1.06
N GLU A 30 24.65 5.34 -1.75
CA GLU A 30 23.73 4.98 -2.86
C GLU A 30 22.35 4.51 -2.37
N LEU A 31 22.28 4.03 -1.13
CA LEU A 31 21.06 3.55 -0.49
C LEU A 31 20.29 4.67 0.20
N ALA A 32 20.96 5.78 0.55
CA ALA A 32 20.39 6.88 1.30
C ALA A 32 19.30 7.65 0.53
N GLY A 33 18.38 8.24 1.27
CA GLY A 33 17.38 9.16 0.72
C GLY A 33 16.24 8.52 -0.08
N ARG A 34 16.06 7.18 0.00
CA ARG A 34 14.92 6.48 -0.61
C ARG A 34 13.59 6.74 0.09
N VAL A 35 13.67 7.09 1.37
CA VAL A 35 12.54 7.51 2.18
C VAL A 35 12.86 8.90 2.73
N LYS A 36 11.99 9.86 2.41
CA LYS A 36 12.04 11.20 2.99
C LYS A 36 11.11 11.25 4.20
N VAL A 37 11.62 11.76 5.32
CA VAL A 37 10.84 11.96 6.56
C VAL A 37 10.73 13.45 6.83
N ASP A 38 9.52 13.99 6.67
CA ASP A 38 9.19 15.37 7.06
C ASP A 38 8.46 15.37 8.41
N ILE A 39 9.00 16.10 9.39
CA ILE A 39 8.40 16.26 10.72
C ILE A 39 7.60 17.56 10.76
N LYS A 40 6.35 17.49 11.20
CA LYS A 40 5.41 18.62 11.27
C LYS A 40 4.83 18.73 12.67
N ASN A 41 5.16 19.79 13.38
CA ASN A 41 4.69 20.09 14.74
C ASN A 41 4.79 21.59 15.02
N ASP A 42 4.11 22.06 16.07
CA ASP A 42 4.30 23.43 16.56
C ASP A 42 5.74 23.55 17.09
N PRO A 43 6.58 24.48 16.61
CA PRO A 43 7.93 24.62 17.12
C PRO A 43 7.96 25.09 18.58
N ASN A 44 6.83 25.57 19.13
CA ASN A 44 6.72 26.05 20.50
C ASN A 44 5.66 25.26 21.28
N ALA A 45 5.80 25.22 22.60
CA ALA A 45 4.82 24.67 23.52
C ALA A 45 4.81 25.43 24.85
N PRO A 46 3.68 25.45 25.58
CA PRO A 46 3.58 26.14 26.87
C PRO A 46 4.41 25.45 27.96
N LEU A 47 4.79 26.11 29.05
CA LEU A 47 5.56 25.46 30.14
C LEU A 47 4.72 24.43 30.91
N GLU A 48 3.41 24.63 30.95
CA GLU A 48 2.45 23.77 31.63
C GLU A 48 2.32 22.41 30.94
N LYS A 49 1.78 21.45 31.69
CA LYS A 49 1.40 20.14 31.16
C LYS A 49 0.39 20.33 30.03
N SER A 50 0.68 19.79 28.86
CA SER A 50 -0.11 20.05 27.64
C SER A 50 -0.17 18.85 26.70
N LYS A 51 -1.27 18.74 25.95
CA LYS A 51 -1.37 17.83 24.79
C LYS A 51 -0.60 18.44 23.62
N PHE A 52 0.21 17.64 22.95
CA PHE A 52 1.00 18.05 21.81
C PHE A 52 0.95 16.99 20.72
N ILE A 53 1.02 17.39 19.45
CA ILE A 53 0.87 16.46 18.33
C ILE A 53 2.03 16.68 17.37
N VAL A 54 2.66 15.58 16.98
CA VAL A 54 3.71 15.51 15.96
C VAL A 54 3.20 14.67 14.81
N MET A 55 3.33 15.15 13.58
CA MET A 55 3.10 14.35 12.38
C MET A 55 4.42 14.03 11.69
N LEU A 56 4.58 12.76 11.32
CA LEU A 56 5.67 12.27 10.49
C LEU A 56 5.09 11.95 9.10
N LYS A 57 5.59 12.62 8.08
CA LYS A 57 5.24 12.34 6.69
C LYS A 57 6.38 11.57 6.04
N LEU A 58 6.16 10.29 5.80
CA LEU A 58 7.06 9.42 5.04
C LEU A 58 6.71 9.54 3.56
N THR A 59 7.70 9.81 2.72
CA THR A 59 7.51 9.90 1.26
C THR A 59 8.53 9.01 0.57
N GLY A 60 8.06 8.13 -0.32
CA GLY A 60 8.93 7.37 -1.21
C GLY A 60 9.62 8.31 -2.19
N ALA A 61 10.95 8.27 -2.23
CA ALA A 61 11.78 9.15 -3.03
C ALA A 61 12.81 8.32 -3.79
N GLY A 62 12.51 7.90 -5.01
CA GLY A 62 13.54 7.21 -5.76
C GLY A 62 13.17 6.80 -7.17
N PHE A 63 13.92 7.35 -8.13
CA PHE A 63 14.26 6.65 -9.36
C PHE A 63 15.63 6.03 -9.14
N SER A 64 15.75 4.70 -9.09
CA SER A 64 17.06 4.06 -9.15
C SER A 64 17.48 3.97 -10.61
N LYS A 65 18.78 3.84 -10.93
CA LYS A 65 19.18 3.44 -12.30
C LYS A 65 18.62 2.05 -12.69
N ALA A 66 18.12 1.29 -11.71
CA ALA A 66 17.34 0.08 -11.91
C ALA A 66 16.43 -0.16 -10.69
N ARG A 67 15.11 -0.16 -10.88
CA ARG A 67 14.14 -0.69 -9.91
C ARG A 67 14.43 -2.16 -9.58
N PRO A 68 14.02 -2.69 -8.41
CA PRO A 68 14.06 -4.12 -8.18
C PRO A 68 13.17 -4.86 -9.18
N GLY A 69 13.56 -6.08 -9.55
CA GLY A 69 12.72 -6.94 -10.39
C GLY A 69 11.50 -7.42 -9.62
N LEU A 70 10.36 -7.54 -10.28
CA LEU A 70 9.13 -8.05 -9.67
C LEU A 70 9.00 -9.56 -9.90
N ASP A 71 8.74 -10.31 -8.84
CA ASP A 71 8.21 -11.68 -8.90
C ASP A 71 6.70 -11.63 -8.65
N LEU A 72 5.94 -11.69 -9.75
CA LEU A 72 4.49 -11.62 -9.70
C LEU A 72 3.89 -13.01 -9.85
N VAL A 73 2.98 -13.36 -8.94
CA VAL A 73 2.07 -14.49 -9.13
C VAL A 73 0.65 -13.98 -9.33
N MET A 74 0.09 -14.21 -10.52
CA MET A 74 -1.33 -13.98 -10.76
C MET A 74 -2.10 -15.25 -10.43
N VAL A 75 -3.05 -15.15 -9.50
CA VAL A 75 -3.93 -16.25 -9.10
C VAL A 75 -5.30 -15.99 -9.72
N LEU A 76 -5.66 -16.76 -10.74
CA LEU A 76 -6.82 -16.54 -11.60
C LEU A 76 -7.93 -17.55 -11.29
N ASP A 77 -9.10 -17.03 -10.97
CA ASP A 77 -10.33 -17.81 -10.85
C ASP A 77 -10.82 -18.22 -12.24
N ILE A 78 -10.95 -19.53 -12.48
CA ILE A 78 -11.47 -20.08 -13.73
C ILE A 78 -12.82 -20.79 -13.51
N SER A 79 -13.57 -20.42 -12.48
CA SER A 79 -14.86 -21.04 -12.12
C SER A 79 -16.06 -20.50 -12.91
N PRO A 80 -17.24 -21.16 -12.89
CA PRO A 80 -18.39 -20.78 -13.71
C PRO A 80 -18.95 -19.40 -13.43
N SER A 81 -18.77 -18.87 -12.22
CA SER A 81 -19.26 -17.55 -11.83
C SER A 81 -18.54 -16.40 -12.54
N MET A 82 -17.37 -16.69 -13.13
CA MET A 82 -16.62 -15.81 -14.02
C MET A 82 -17.27 -15.63 -15.42
N LEU A 83 -18.29 -16.40 -15.77
CA LEU A 83 -18.98 -16.27 -17.07
C LEU A 83 -19.98 -15.11 -17.12
N GLY A 84 -20.47 -14.65 -15.97
CA GLY A 84 -21.42 -13.53 -15.92
C GLY A 84 -20.77 -12.24 -16.43
N GLU A 85 -21.49 -11.46 -17.25
CA GLU A 85 -21.07 -10.13 -17.73
C GLU A 85 -19.70 -10.09 -18.43
N ASP A 86 -19.28 -11.19 -19.08
CA ASP A 86 -17.96 -11.32 -19.72
C ASP A 86 -16.76 -11.08 -18.77
N LYS A 87 -16.94 -11.28 -17.46
CA LYS A 87 -15.86 -11.09 -16.46
C LYS A 87 -14.61 -11.87 -16.81
N PHE A 88 -14.75 -13.10 -17.31
CA PHE A 88 -13.63 -13.93 -17.75
C PHE A 88 -12.87 -13.33 -18.94
N GLY A 89 -13.57 -12.77 -19.93
CA GLY A 89 -12.95 -12.05 -21.04
C GLY A 89 -12.20 -10.80 -20.56
N LYS A 90 -12.80 -10.03 -19.66
CA LYS A 90 -12.17 -8.84 -19.04
C LYS A 90 -10.97 -9.21 -18.18
N MET A 91 -11.02 -10.32 -17.45
CA MET A 91 -9.89 -10.84 -16.68
C MET A 91 -8.71 -11.17 -17.61
N LYS A 92 -8.96 -11.81 -18.76
CA LYS A 92 -7.90 -12.08 -19.74
C LYS A 92 -7.27 -10.80 -20.30
N ILE A 93 -8.08 -9.78 -20.60
CA ILE A 93 -7.58 -8.48 -21.06
C ILE A 93 -6.74 -7.80 -19.97
N ALA A 94 -7.19 -7.82 -18.72
CA ALA A 94 -6.46 -7.27 -17.59
C ALA A 94 -5.12 -8.01 -17.35
N ALA A 95 -5.13 -9.34 -17.39
CA ALA A 95 -3.92 -10.16 -17.29
C ALA A 95 -2.94 -9.87 -18.45
N LYS A 96 -3.45 -9.69 -19.68
CA LYS A 96 -2.65 -9.29 -20.84
C LYS A 96 -2.01 -7.91 -20.64
N PHE A 97 -2.74 -6.94 -20.08
CA PHE A 97 -2.17 -5.62 -19.74
C PHE A 97 -1.00 -5.76 -18.77
N VAL A 98 -1.16 -6.55 -17.70
CA VAL A 98 -0.10 -6.81 -16.71
C VAL A 98 1.12 -7.46 -17.38
N ILE A 99 0.93 -8.52 -18.16
CA ILE A 99 2.00 -9.22 -18.91
C ILE A 99 2.78 -8.25 -19.81
N LYS A 100 2.09 -7.29 -20.45
CA LYS A 100 2.72 -6.28 -21.30
C LYS A 100 3.47 -5.19 -20.53
N LYS A 101 3.12 -4.93 -19.27
CA LYS A 101 3.82 -3.98 -18.41
C LYS A 101 5.11 -4.53 -17.82
N LEU A 102 5.18 -5.82 -17.60
CA LEU A 102 6.39 -6.48 -17.12
C LEU A 102 7.52 -6.36 -18.15
N SER A 103 8.75 -6.28 -17.66
CA SER A 103 9.96 -6.22 -18.48
C SER A 103 10.87 -7.43 -18.24
N PRO A 104 11.98 -7.59 -18.99
CA PRO A 104 12.91 -8.71 -18.82
C PRO A 104 13.61 -8.80 -17.45
N ILE A 105 13.46 -7.82 -16.55
CA ILE A 105 13.92 -7.96 -15.17
C ILE A 105 12.86 -8.60 -14.25
N ASP A 106 11.61 -8.69 -14.70
CA ASP A 106 10.49 -9.26 -13.95
C ASP A 106 10.30 -10.74 -14.27
N ARG A 107 9.74 -11.47 -13.31
CA ARG A 107 9.27 -12.84 -13.48
C ARG A 107 7.79 -12.93 -13.21
N LEU A 108 7.13 -13.78 -13.99
CA LEU A 108 5.71 -14.05 -13.86
C LEU A 108 5.47 -15.54 -13.68
N SER A 109 4.50 -15.88 -12.83
CA SER A 109 3.85 -17.18 -12.77
C SER A 109 2.35 -16.96 -12.76
N ILE A 110 1.59 -17.82 -13.44
CA ILE A 110 0.14 -17.83 -13.37
C ILE A 110 -0.32 -19.13 -12.72
N VAL A 111 -1.13 -18.99 -11.69
CA VAL A 111 -1.83 -20.08 -11.02
C VAL A 111 -3.30 -19.92 -11.33
N THR A 112 -3.92 -20.94 -11.89
CA THR A 112 -5.38 -21.00 -12.05
C THR A 112 -5.96 -21.91 -10.98
N PHE A 113 -7.16 -21.63 -10.51
CA PHE A 113 -7.82 -22.51 -9.55
C PHE A 113 -9.29 -22.74 -9.90
N ASP A 114 -9.73 -23.97 -9.65
CA ASP A 114 -11.11 -24.40 -9.71
C ASP A 114 -11.46 -25.31 -8.52
N ASP A 115 -11.44 -26.63 -8.68
CA ASP A 115 -11.47 -27.61 -7.59
C ASP A 115 -10.12 -27.67 -6.88
N ASP A 116 -9.06 -27.70 -7.69
CA ASP A 116 -7.66 -27.67 -7.27
C ASP A 116 -6.95 -26.47 -7.90
N ALA A 117 -5.69 -26.25 -7.53
CA ALA A 117 -4.87 -25.21 -8.13
C ALA A 117 -3.82 -25.79 -9.08
N GLU A 118 -3.69 -25.18 -10.25
CA GLU A 118 -2.75 -25.56 -11.30
C GLU A 118 -1.82 -24.39 -11.61
N ARG A 119 -0.51 -24.63 -11.58
CA ARG A 119 0.49 -23.67 -12.04
C ARG A 119 0.66 -23.84 -13.55
N LEU A 120 0.21 -22.85 -14.35
CA LEU A 120 0.26 -22.91 -15.82
C LEU A 120 1.70 -22.96 -16.35
N PHE A 121 2.61 -22.25 -15.69
CA PHE A 121 4.03 -22.21 -16.02
C PHE A 121 4.84 -21.82 -14.79
N ARG A 122 6.11 -22.23 -14.78
CA ARG A 122 7.07 -21.87 -13.74
C ARG A 122 7.31 -20.37 -13.69
N LEU A 123 7.81 -19.86 -12.56
CA LEU A 123 8.18 -18.45 -12.42
C LEU A 123 9.32 -18.12 -13.40
N SER A 124 8.96 -17.42 -14.47
CA SER A 124 9.79 -17.27 -15.67
C SER A 124 9.98 -15.80 -16.03
N VAL A 125 11.12 -15.46 -16.61
CA VAL A 125 11.45 -14.08 -16.98
C VAL A 125 10.54 -13.61 -18.12
N VAL A 126 10.13 -12.34 -18.11
CA VAL A 126 9.27 -11.76 -19.16
C VAL A 126 10.10 -11.14 -20.28
N THR A 127 10.61 -12.00 -21.18
CA THR A 127 11.21 -11.59 -22.46
C THR A 127 10.12 -11.40 -23.52
N LYS A 128 10.45 -10.82 -24.69
CA LYS A 128 9.49 -10.71 -25.80
C LYS A 128 8.93 -12.06 -26.25
N GLU A 129 9.74 -13.13 -26.17
CA GLU A 129 9.32 -14.48 -26.56
C GLU A 129 8.42 -15.13 -25.53
N SER A 130 8.79 -15.06 -24.24
CA SER A 130 7.98 -15.64 -23.16
C SER A 130 6.70 -14.84 -22.93
N GLN A 131 6.73 -13.51 -23.10
CA GLN A 131 5.56 -12.64 -23.07
C GLN A 131 4.47 -13.15 -24.01
N LYS A 132 4.81 -13.42 -25.28
CA LYS A 132 3.83 -13.96 -26.25
C LYS A 132 3.27 -15.31 -25.79
N LYS A 133 4.13 -16.21 -25.26
CA LYS A 133 3.69 -17.51 -24.73
C LYS A 133 2.70 -17.35 -23.57
N PHE A 134 2.95 -16.42 -22.65
CA PHE A 134 2.05 -16.14 -21.53
C PHE A 134 0.73 -15.56 -22.01
N GLU A 135 0.75 -14.64 -22.98
CA GLU A 135 -0.46 -14.09 -23.60
C GLU A 135 -1.31 -15.20 -24.26
N ASP A 136 -0.67 -16.08 -25.04
CA ASP A 136 -1.34 -17.19 -25.71
C ASP A 136 -1.97 -18.18 -24.70
N GLN A 137 -1.27 -18.48 -23.60
CA GLN A 137 -1.79 -19.34 -22.53
C GLN A 137 -2.97 -18.71 -21.78
N VAL A 138 -2.90 -17.42 -21.44
CA VAL A 138 -4.02 -16.70 -20.83
C VAL A 138 -5.22 -16.68 -21.77
N GLN A 139 -5.00 -16.47 -23.07
CA GLN A 139 -6.08 -16.47 -24.06
C GLN A 139 -6.72 -17.85 -24.20
N ALA A 140 -5.94 -18.93 -24.07
CA ALA A 140 -6.39 -20.32 -24.14
C ALA A 140 -7.14 -20.82 -22.89
N LEU A 141 -7.17 -20.04 -21.80
CA LEU A 141 -7.89 -20.44 -20.58
C LEU A 141 -9.36 -20.70 -20.86
N VAL A 142 -9.89 -21.74 -20.23
CA VAL A 142 -11.30 -22.13 -20.29
C VAL A 142 -11.87 -22.24 -18.89
N VAL A 143 -13.15 -21.92 -18.77
CA VAL A 143 -13.87 -22.03 -17.50
C VAL A 143 -14.09 -23.49 -17.14
N ARG A 144 -13.94 -23.80 -15.85
CA ARG A 144 -14.11 -25.12 -15.22
C ARG A 144 -15.12 -25.04 -14.07
N CYS A 145 -15.22 -26.06 -13.21
CA CYS A 145 -16.45 -26.33 -12.44
C CYS A 145 -16.56 -25.70 -11.05
N CYS A 146 -15.49 -25.66 -10.24
CA CYS A 146 -15.53 -25.34 -8.81
C CYS A 146 -14.68 -24.12 -8.45
N THR A 147 -14.70 -23.67 -7.18
CA THR A 147 -14.00 -22.46 -6.72
C THR A 147 -13.27 -22.67 -5.38
N ASN A 148 -11.97 -22.96 -5.45
CA ASN A 148 -11.08 -23.22 -4.32
C ASN A 148 -9.98 -22.16 -4.16
N ILE A 149 -10.37 -20.99 -3.64
CA ILE A 149 -9.47 -19.85 -3.39
C ILE A 149 -8.27 -20.24 -2.52
N ILE A 150 -8.47 -21.10 -1.51
CA ILE A 150 -7.41 -21.54 -0.59
C ILE A 150 -6.32 -22.26 -1.36
N ALA A 151 -6.65 -23.25 -2.19
CA ALA A 151 -5.67 -23.97 -3.00
C ALA A 151 -4.89 -23.02 -3.94
N GLY A 152 -5.57 -22.05 -4.55
CA GLY A 152 -4.95 -21.04 -5.41
C GLY A 152 -3.92 -20.19 -4.65
N LEU A 153 -4.30 -19.70 -3.47
CA LEU A 153 -3.41 -18.91 -2.62
C LEU A 153 -2.24 -19.73 -2.06
N GLU A 154 -2.49 -20.95 -1.59
CA GLU A 154 -1.43 -21.86 -1.11
C GLU A 154 -0.39 -22.12 -2.21
N THR A 155 -0.86 -22.40 -3.42
CA THR A 155 0.01 -22.63 -4.58
C THR A 155 0.79 -21.37 -4.94
N GLY A 156 0.15 -20.20 -4.96
CA GLY A 156 0.82 -18.94 -5.26
C GLY A 156 1.87 -18.55 -4.21
N VAL A 157 1.57 -18.73 -2.93
CA VAL A 157 2.53 -18.53 -1.83
C VAL A 157 3.69 -19.53 -1.93
N LYS A 158 3.40 -20.78 -2.29
CA LYS A 158 4.43 -21.81 -2.46
C LYS A 158 5.39 -21.48 -3.60
N VAL A 159 4.89 -20.99 -4.73
CA VAL A 159 5.73 -20.51 -5.85
C VAL A 159 6.70 -19.42 -5.38
N LEU A 160 6.22 -18.44 -4.60
CA LEU A 160 7.08 -17.37 -4.10
C LEU A 160 8.02 -17.82 -2.97
N ASN A 161 7.65 -18.82 -2.17
CA ASN A 161 8.51 -19.34 -1.09
C ASN A 161 9.64 -20.24 -1.60
N GLU A 162 9.41 -20.96 -2.70
CA GLU A 162 10.38 -21.92 -3.26
C GLU A 162 11.30 -21.32 -4.33
N ARG A 163 11.21 -20.00 -4.56
CA ARG A 163 12.04 -19.30 -5.54
C ARG A 163 13.52 -19.29 -5.16
N SER A 164 14.38 -19.51 -6.15
CA SER A 164 15.83 -19.64 -5.94
C SER A 164 16.55 -18.30 -5.75
N VAL A 165 16.05 -17.23 -6.39
CA VAL A 165 16.63 -15.88 -6.34
C VAL A 165 15.63 -14.91 -5.71
N THR A 166 16.03 -14.29 -4.59
CA THR A 166 15.24 -13.29 -3.86
C THR A 166 15.92 -11.93 -3.78
N THR A 167 17.24 -11.87 -3.99
CA THR A 167 18.02 -10.64 -3.90
C THR A 167 17.65 -9.67 -5.01
N ARG A 168 17.37 -8.40 -4.66
CA ARG A 168 16.90 -7.36 -5.60
C ARG A 168 15.57 -7.66 -6.26
N ARG A 169 14.71 -8.40 -5.58
CA ARG A 169 13.39 -8.74 -6.10
C ARG A 169 12.31 -8.48 -5.07
N VAL A 170 11.25 -7.84 -5.52
CA VAL A 170 10.00 -7.67 -4.77
C VAL A 170 9.04 -8.76 -5.19
N ALA A 171 8.13 -9.15 -4.31
CA ALA A 171 7.21 -10.27 -4.55
C ALA A 171 5.78 -9.83 -4.29
N ALA A 172 4.85 -10.23 -5.16
CA ALA A 172 3.44 -9.91 -4.98
C ALA A 172 2.54 -11.02 -5.51
N ILE A 173 1.35 -11.13 -4.91
CA ILE A 173 0.26 -11.96 -5.39
C ILE A 173 -0.90 -11.05 -5.82
N MET A 174 -1.41 -11.26 -7.02
CA MET A 174 -2.65 -10.64 -7.49
C MET A 174 -3.72 -11.72 -7.63
N LEU A 175 -4.72 -11.70 -6.75
CA LEU A 175 -5.85 -12.62 -6.75
C LEU A 175 -7.01 -12.01 -7.54
N MET A 176 -7.40 -12.68 -8.62
CA MET A 176 -8.56 -12.35 -9.44
C MET A 176 -9.65 -13.37 -9.15
N SER A 177 -10.66 -13.02 -8.36
CA SER A 177 -11.79 -13.88 -8.03
C SER A 177 -13.00 -13.04 -7.66
N ASP A 178 -14.20 -13.59 -7.84
CA ASP A 178 -15.41 -13.03 -7.25
C ASP A 178 -15.57 -13.39 -5.76
N GLY A 179 -14.61 -14.08 -5.13
CA GLY A 179 -14.66 -14.39 -3.71
C GLY A 179 -15.67 -15.47 -3.33
N TYR A 180 -16.29 -16.14 -4.30
CA TYR A 180 -17.10 -17.32 -4.05
C TYR A 180 -16.20 -18.49 -3.66
N HIS A 181 -16.51 -19.20 -2.58
CA HIS A 181 -15.76 -20.37 -2.15
C HIS A 181 -16.74 -21.50 -1.84
N ASN A 182 -16.60 -22.63 -2.53
CA ASN A 182 -17.48 -23.79 -2.39
C ASN A 182 -16.73 -25.07 -2.00
N ARG A 183 -15.61 -24.90 -1.28
CA ARG A 183 -14.80 -25.98 -0.72
C ARG A 183 -14.65 -25.85 0.79
N ALA A 184 -13.99 -26.83 1.40
CA ALA A 184 -13.75 -26.86 2.83
C ALA A 184 -12.73 -25.78 3.23
N GLY A 185 -13.02 -25.09 4.33
CA GLY A 185 -12.17 -24.02 4.84
C GLY A 185 -12.82 -22.65 4.69
N ASP A 186 -12.14 -21.65 5.24
CA ASP A 186 -12.57 -20.26 5.20
C ASP A 186 -11.42 -19.40 4.68
N PRO A 187 -11.46 -18.97 3.41
CA PRO A 187 -10.39 -18.17 2.82
C PRO A 187 -10.18 -16.84 3.56
N SER A 188 -11.18 -16.33 4.29
CA SER A 188 -11.05 -15.10 5.08
C SER A 188 -10.09 -15.25 6.27
N LYS A 189 -9.75 -16.48 6.65
CA LYS A 189 -8.78 -16.80 7.71
C LYS A 189 -7.40 -17.14 7.17
N PHE A 190 -7.21 -17.14 5.85
CA PHE A 190 -5.92 -17.41 5.24
C PHE A 190 -4.96 -16.25 5.51
N VAL A 191 -3.77 -16.56 6.03
CA VAL A 191 -2.76 -15.56 6.42
C VAL A 191 -1.55 -15.66 5.51
N VAL A 192 -1.19 -14.56 4.85
CA VAL A 192 0.01 -14.47 4.00
C VAL A 192 1.01 -13.52 4.66
N LYS A 193 1.96 -14.09 5.40
CA LYS A 193 2.87 -13.29 6.25
C LYS A 193 3.90 -12.48 5.47
N ASN A 194 4.36 -12.98 4.33
CA ASN A 194 5.58 -12.49 3.68
C ASN A 194 5.32 -11.65 2.43
N TYR A 195 4.09 -11.67 1.89
CA TYR A 195 3.79 -11.07 0.59
C TYR A 195 2.49 -10.27 0.63
N PRO A 196 2.41 -9.14 -0.09
CA PRO A 196 1.15 -8.49 -0.36
C PRO A 196 0.27 -9.38 -1.24
N VAL A 197 -1.00 -9.48 -0.87
CA VAL A 197 -2.06 -10.05 -1.73
C VAL A 197 -3.01 -8.92 -2.11
N TYR A 198 -3.01 -8.56 -3.39
CA TYR A 198 -3.96 -7.61 -3.96
C TYR A 198 -5.18 -8.39 -4.44
N THR A 199 -6.35 -8.04 -3.91
CA THR A 199 -7.61 -8.70 -4.26
C THR A 199 -8.50 -7.75 -5.02
N PHE A 200 -9.22 -8.26 -6.02
CA PHE A 200 -10.11 -7.49 -6.86
C PHE A 200 -11.49 -8.12 -6.82
N GLY A 201 -12.47 -7.42 -6.25
CA GLY A 201 -13.87 -7.83 -6.29
C GLY A 201 -14.53 -7.25 -7.51
N PHE A 202 -14.89 -8.08 -8.49
CA PHE A 202 -15.50 -7.62 -9.74
C PHE A 202 -16.88 -8.23 -10.01
N GLY A 203 -17.82 -7.35 -10.39
CA GLY A 203 -19.23 -7.66 -10.59
C GLY A 203 -20.07 -7.66 -9.31
N ALA A 204 -21.39 -7.72 -9.44
CA ALA A 204 -22.32 -7.54 -8.31
C ALA A 204 -22.35 -8.69 -7.30
N ASP A 205 -22.01 -9.91 -7.73
CA ASP A 205 -22.21 -11.14 -6.94
C ASP A 205 -20.97 -11.56 -6.13
N HIS A 206 -19.93 -10.72 -6.09
CA HIS A 206 -18.71 -11.06 -5.39
C HIS A 206 -18.89 -11.06 -3.87
N ASN A 207 -18.02 -11.77 -3.15
CA ASN A 207 -17.95 -11.73 -1.68
C ASN A 207 -16.85 -10.79 -1.20
N PRO A 208 -17.15 -9.49 -1.01
CA PRO A 208 -16.13 -8.51 -0.62
C PRO A 208 -15.54 -8.77 0.77
N LYS A 209 -16.26 -9.46 1.66
CA LYS A 209 -15.74 -9.78 3.00
C LYS A 209 -14.55 -10.73 2.92
N VAL A 210 -14.67 -11.77 2.10
CA VAL A 210 -13.60 -12.77 1.91
C VAL A 210 -12.39 -12.12 1.25
N LEU A 211 -12.59 -11.38 0.16
CA LEU A 211 -11.50 -10.73 -0.58
C LEU A 211 -10.80 -9.64 0.25
N ASN A 212 -11.56 -8.85 1.02
CA ASN A 212 -10.99 -7.86 1.94
C ASN A 212 -10.19 -8.53 3.06
N ALA A 213 -10.71 -9.61 3.65
CA ALA A 213 -10.01 -10.33 4.70
C ALA A 213 -8.69 -10.94 4.21
N ILE A 214 -8.66 -11.54 3.01
CA ILE A 214 -7.42 -12.04 2.39
C ILE A 214 -6.38 -10.92 2.24
N ALA A 215 -6.79 -9.75 1.72
CA ALA A 215 -5.88 -8.60 1.57
C ALA A 215 -5.39 -8.07 2.93
N CYS A 216 -6.27 -7.93 3.91
CA CYS A 216 -5.94 -7.49 5.27
C CYS A 216 -4.98 -8.44 5.99
N ASN A 217 -5.15 -9.75 5.78
CA ASN A 217 -4.29 -10.81 6.33
C ASN A 217 -2.97 -11.00 5.56
N SER A 218 -2.65 -10.09 4.63
CA SER A 218 -1.41 -10.08 3.87
C SER A 218 -0.51 -8.88 4.20
N LEU A 219 0.78 -8.96 3.88
CA LEU A 219 1.74 -7.89 4.14
C LEU A 219 1.59 -6.76 3.11
N GLY A 220 0.77 -5.75 3.43
CA GLY A 220 0.64 -4.54 2.59
C GLY A 220 -0.30 -4.68 1.37
N GLY A 221 -1.09 -5.76 1.33
CA GLY A 221 -2.13 -5.96 0.32
C GLY A 221 -3.30 -4.98 0.46
N THR A 222 -4.05 -4.83 -0.64
CA THR A 222 -5.24 -4.00 -0.73
C THR A 222 -6.39 -4.72 -1.42
N PHE A 223 -7.62 -4.38 -1.05
CA PHE A 223 -8.84 -4.83 -1.72
C PHE A 223 -9.38 -3.72 -2.60
N SER A 224 -9.54 -4.02 -3.89
CA SER A 224 -10.08 -3.09 -4.89
C SER A 224 -11.47 -3.55 -5.32
N GLU A 225 -12.46 -2.67 -5.15
CA GLU A 225 -13.79 -2.86 -5.70
C GLU A 225 -13.78 -2.39 -7.17
N VAL A 226 -14.17 -3.30 -8.06
CA VAL A 226 -14.39 -3.06 -9.47
C VAL A 226 -15.86 -3.28 -9.76
N ARG A 227 -16.61 -2.18 -9.84
CA ARG A 227 -18.06 -2.24 -10.05
C ARG A 227 -18.40 -2.72 -11.46
N ASP A 228 -17.87 -2.02 -12.45
CA ASP A 228 -18.05 -2.32 -13.85
C ASP A 228 -16.93 -3.25 -14.33
N PRO A 229 -17.23 -4.48 -14.81
CA PRO A 229 -16.22 -5.37 -15.37
C PRO A 229 -15.35 -4.72 -16.47
N ASP A 230 -15.87 -3.72 -17.20
CA ASP A 230 -15.09 -2.96 -18.18
C ASP A 230 -13.94 -2.17 -17.53
N ASN A 231 -14.10 -1.78 -16.27
CA ASN A 231 -13.09 -1.06 -15.49
C ASN A 231 -12.07 -1.99 -14.81
N LEU A 232 -12.17 -3.32 -14.99
CA LEU A 232 -11.23 -4.27 -14.39
C LEU A 232 -9.80 -3.97 -14.82
N SER A 233 -9.55 -3.81 -16.12
CA SER A 233 -8.21 -3.49 -16.63
C SER A 233 -7.66 -2.18 -16.06
N LEU A 234 -8.52 -1.21 -15.74
CA LEU A 234 -8.14 0.06 -15.13
C LEU A 234 -7.76 -0.09 -13.65
N ALA A 235 -8.43 -0.96 -12.91
CA ALA A 235 -8.06 -1.26 -11.53
C ALA A 235 -6.73 -2.02 -11.47
N PHE A 236 -6.54 -2.99 -12.36
CA PHE A 236 -5.31 -3.76 -12.48
C PHE A 236 -4.11 -2.91 -12.83
N SER A 237 -4.26 -2.00 -13.79
CA SER A 237 -3.18 -1.12 -14.21
C SER A 237 -2.68 -0.25 -13.07
N GLN A 238 -3.59 0.29 -12.26
CA GLN A 238 -3.21 1.09 -11.10
C GLN A 238 -2.57 0.24 -10.00
N CYS A 239 -3.05 -0.99 -9.78
CA CYS A 239 -2.49 -1.85 -8.75
C CYS A 239 -1.07 -2.31 -9.10
N VAL A 240 -0.83 -2.80 -10.33
CA VAL A 240 0.49 -3.31 -10.76
C VAL A 240 1.57 -2.21 -10.77
N ALA A 241 1.18 -0.95 -10.96
CA ALA A 241 2.08 0.19 -10.87
C ALA A 241 2.83 0.25 -9.53
N GLY A 242 2.20 -0.14 -8.42
CA GLY A 242 2.80 -0.08 -7.09
C GLY A 242 3.99 -1.02 -6.92
N PRO A 243 3.80 -2.35 -7.04
CA PRO A 243 4.90 -3.32 -6.96
C PRO A 243 6.02 -3.08 -7.98
N LEU A 244 5.73 -2.43 -9.12
CA LEU A 244 6.74 -2.05 -10.11
C LEU A 244 7.53 -0.79 -9.74
N THR A 245 7.15 -0.04 -8.71
CA THR A 245 7.83 1.19 -8.28
C THR A 245 8.24 1.18 -6.81
N VAL A 246 8.52 0.00 -6.24
CA VAL A 246 9.07 -0.10 -4.88
C VAL A 246 10.42 0.61 -4.79
N VAL A 247 10.54 1.56 -3.87
CA VAL A 247 11.79 2.32 -3.61
C VAL A 247 12.46 1.95 -2.31
N ALA A 248 11.69 1.39 -1.37
CA ALA A 248 12.15 0.92 -0.08
C ALA A 248 11.36 -0.33 0.31
N GLU A 249 12.07 -1.40 0.61
CA GLU A 249 11.55 -2.67 1.11
C GLU A 249 11.60 -2.67 2.64
N ASP A 250 10.72 -3.41 3.32
CA ASP A 250 10.76 -3.62 4.78
C ASP A 250 10.93 -2.34 5.62
N LEU A 251 10.25 -1.25 5.24
CA LEU A 251 10.31 0.00 5.98
C LEU A 251 9.82 -0.21 7.40
N THR A 252 10.66 0.15 8.36
CA THR A 252 10.38 0.09 9.79
C THR A 252 10.63 1.46 10.38
N LEU A 253 9.71 1.93 11.22
CA LEU A 253 9.79 3.20 11.93
C LEU A 253 9.68 2.94 13.43
N THR A 254 10.66 3.39 14.20
CA THR A 254 10.66 3.33 15.66
C THR A 254 10.58 4.75 16.21
N ILE A 255 9.58 5.01 17.05
CA ILE A 255 9.32 6.29 17.69
C ILE A 255 9.50 6.09 19.18
N THR A 256 10.50 6.75 19.77
CA THR A 256 10.80 6.64 21.19
C THR A 256 10.53 7.96 21.88
N GLN A 257 9.79 7.93 22.98
CA GLN A 257 9.50 9.11 23.78
C GLN A 257 10.78 9.68 24.40
N ASP A 258 10.85 11.01 24.47
CA ASP A 258 11.86 11.77 25.19
C ASP A 258 11.15 13.01 25.76
N GLU A 259 11.60 13.55 26.90
CA GLU A 259 10.97 14.66 27.66
C GLU A 259 9.43 14.82 27.54
N SER A 260 8.71 13.71 27.36
CA SER A 260 7.30 13.63 26.99
C SER A 260 6.79 12.21 27.20
N THR A 261 5.47 12.02 27.07
CA THR A 261 4.84 10.70 27.13
C THR A 261 4.00 10.46 25.89
N ILE A 262 4.26 9.38 25.16
CA ILE A 262 3.40 8.95 24.05
C ILE A 262 2.04 8.51 24.61
N LYS A 263 0.95 9.04 24.03
CA LYS A 263 -0.43 8.71 24.40
C LYS A 263 -1.15 7.92 23.33
N GLU A 264 -0.90 8.24 22.06
CA GLU A 264 -1.52 7.58 20.93
C GLU A 264 -0.59 7.72 19.72
N VAL A 265 -0.48 6.65 18.94
CA VAL A 265 0.17 6.67 17.62
C VAL A 265 -0.85 6.19 16.60
N SER A 266 -1.16 7.04 15.63
CA SER A 266 -2.03 6.70 14.51
C SER A 266 -1.19 6.53 13.26
N ALA A 267 -1.07 5.28 12.81
CA ALA A 267 -0.42 4.90 11.56
C ALA A 267 -1.29 3.92 10.76
N GLY A 268 -2.61 4.11 10.76
CA GLY A 268 -3.53 3.17 10.11
C GLY A 268 -3.50 1.79 10.75
N ASN A 269 -3.50 0.72 9.95
CA ASN A 269 -3.46 -0.67 10.46
C ASN A 269 -2.04 -1.23 10.63
N TYR A 270 -1.00 -0.39 10.51
CA TYR A 270 0.40 -0.81 10.69
C TYR A 270 0.83 -0.85 12.16
N THR A 271 0.06 -0.24 13.06
CA THR A 271 0.33 -0.23 14.51
C THR A 271 -0.86 -0.83 15.24
N LYS A 272 -0.61 -1.74 16.17
CA LYS A 272 -1.59 -2.25 17.11
C LYS A 272 -1.50 -1.46 18.43
N PRO A 273 -2.62 -1.28 19.16
CA PRO A 273 -2.60 -0.61 20.47
C PRO A 273 -1.64 -1.24 21.49
N GLU A 274 -1.32 -2.52 21.30
CA GLU A 274 -0.43 -3.33 22.15
C GLU A 274 1.07 -3.03 21.90
N ASP A 275 1.42 -2.33 20.82
CA ASP A 275 2.82 -2.13 20.38
C ASP A 275 3.55 -0.98 21.13
N ILE A 276 2.93 -0.38 22.15
CA ILE A 276 3.57 0.64 23.00
C ILE A 276 4.32 -0.06 24.13
N GLU A 277 5.57 -0.44 23.86
CA GLU A 277 6.47 -1.06 24.83
C GLU A 277 7.45 -0.01 25.38
N ASP A 278 7.54 0.14 26.70
CA ASP A 278 8.58 0.92 27.40
C ASP A 278 8.82 2.35 26.83
N GLY A 279 7.76 3.03 26.39
CA GLY A 279 7.86 4.38 25.83
C GLY A 279 8.37 4.45 24.38
N SER A 280 8.44 3.31 23.70
CA SER A 280 8.75 3.22 22.28
C SER A 280 7.60 2.56 21.53
N VAL A 281 7.48 2.87 20.23
CA VAL A 281 6.51 2.28 19.31
C VAL A 281 7.24 1.93 18.03
N THR A 282 7.20 0.66 17.62
CA THR A 282 7.78 0.22 16.34
C THR A 282 6.66 -0.13 15.37
N ILE A 283 6.74 0.44 14.16
CA ILE A 283 5.74 0.33 13.11
C ILE A 283 6.37 -0.35 11.90
N LEU A 284 5.78 -1.46 11.47
CA LEU A 284 6.21 -2.23 10.32
C LEU A 284 5.36 -1.88 9.10
N PHE A 285 5.94 -1.11 8.19
CA PHE A 285 5.25 -0.58 7.01
C PHE A 285 5.35 -1.51 5.79
N GLY A 286 6.31 -2.43 5.76
CA GLY A 286 6.63 -3.21 4.58
C GLY A 286 7.12 -2.30 3.45
N ASP A 287 6.70 -2.56 2.23
CA ASP A 287 7.19 -1.81 1.06
C ASP A 287 6.57 -0.41 0.94
N LEU A 288 7.37 0.54 0.44
CA LEU A 288 6.96 1.89 0.08
C LEU A 288 7.24 2.14 -1.42
N TYR A 289 6.24 2.63 -2.15
CA TYR A 289 6.37 2.94 -3.57
C TYR A 289 6.89 4.35 -3.83
N ASP A 290 7.43 4.60 -5.02
CA ASP A 290 7.83 5.93 -5.42
C ASP A 290 6.66 6.92 -5.33
N LYS A 291 6.92 8.06 -4.70
CA LYS A 291 5.94 9.10 -4.36
C LYS A 291 4.74 8.65 -3.51
N GLU A 292 4.73 7.43 -2.99
CA GLU A 292 3.75 7.02 -1.96
C GLU A 292 3.99 7.83 -0.69
N ILE A 293 2.92 8.32 -0.08
CA ILE A 293 2.95 9.12 1.14
C ILE A 293 2.23 8.38 2.25
N ARG A 294 2.87 8.29 3.42
CA ARG A 294 2.25 7.80 4.65
C ARG A 294 2.44 8.82 5.76
N ASN A 295 1.33 9.26 6.32
CA ASN A 295 1.30 10.18 7.46
C ASN A 295 1.08 9.39 8.76
N ILE A 296 1.91 9.67 9.77
CA ILE A 296 1.79 9.12 11.11
C ILE A 296 1.55 10.29 12.04
N THR A 297 0.53 10.24 12.89
CA THR A 297 0.33 11.23 13.95
C THR A 297 0.64 10.62 15.31
N VAL A 298 1.40 11.35 16.12
CA VAL A 298 1.79 10.97 17.46
C VAL A 298 1.24 12.01 18.42
N THR A 299 0.29 11.58 19.26
CA THR A 299 -0.21 12.40 20.35
C THR A 299 0.67 12.19 21.57
N LEU A 300 1.23 13.30 22.07
CA LEU A 300 2.10 13.38 23.23
C LEU A 300 1.41 14.10 24.39
N CYS A 301 1.85 13.79 25.60
CA CYS A 301 1.66 14.62 26.78
C CYS A 301 3.02 15.19 27.19
N LEU A 302 3.14 16.52 27.13
CA LEU A 302 4.34 17.23 27.59
C LEU A 302 4.21 17.47 29.10
N PRO A 303 5.28 17.23 29.89
CA PRO A 303 5.28 17.47 31.33
C PRO A 303 5.37 18.97 31.63
N GLU A 304 4.96 19.36 32.83
CA GLU A 304 5.20 20.72 33.33
C GLU A 304 6.70 20.94 33.57
N ILE A 305 7.21 22.11 33.20
CA ILE A 305 8.59 22.54 33.47
C ILE A 305 8.63 23.97 34.00
N THR A 306 9.71 24.34 34.71
CA THR A 306 9.80 25.62 35.43
C THR A 306 10.49 26.74 34.65
N SER A 307 11.30 26.41 33.65
CA SER A 307 12.10 27.36 32.88
C SER A 307 11.94 27.18 31.38
N GLU A 308 12.04 28.28 30.63
CA GLU A 308 12.05 28.22 29.17
C GLU A 308 13.32 27.51 28.69
N ARG A 309 13.17 26.54 27.78
CA ARG A 309 14.27 25.78 27.21
C ARG A 309 13.86 25.07 25.93
N ARG A 310 14.83 24.59 25.16
CA ARG A 310 14.58 23.57 24.15
C ARG A 310 14.41 22.21 24.83
N SER A 311 13.41 21.46 24.41
CA SER A 311 13.15 20.09 24.84
C SER A 311 13.09 19.17 23.63
N ASN A 312 13.68 17.98 23.75
CA ASN A 312 13.52 16.93 22.77
C ASN A 312 12.33 16.05 23.16
N VAL A 313 11.26 16.06 22.36
CA VAL A 313 10.03 15.36 22.74
C VAL A 313 9.91 13.94 22.17
N LEU A 314 10.67 13.62 21.12
CA LEU A 314 10.65 12.32 20.47
C LEU A 314 11.98 12.06 19.77
N ASN A 315 12.41 10.81 19.76
CA ASN A 315 13.44 10.31 18.88
C ASN A 315 12.83 9.36 17.85
N ILE A 316 13.17 9.57 16.59
CA ILE A 316 12.64 8.83 15.45
C ILE A 316 13.79 8.11 14.77
N GLN A 317 13.69 6.80 14.64
CA GLN A 317 14.62 5.98 13.89
C GLN A 317 13.86 5.24 12.80
N TYR A 318 14.44 5.10 11.62
CA TYR A 318 13.84 4.30 10.56
C TYR A 318 14.89 3.49 9.82
N THR A 319 14.48 2.33 9.36
CA THR A 319 15.30 1.42 8.57
C THR A 319 14.49 0.93 7.38
N TYR A 320 15.15 0.64 6.27
CA TYR A 320 14.54 -0.02 5.12
C TYR A 320 15.61 -0.84 4.40
N ARG A 321 15.19 -1.68 3.45
CA ARG A 321 16.09 -2.38 2.55
C ARG A 321 15.98 -1.82 1.13
N VAL A 322 17.09 -1.90 0.41
CA VAL A 322 17.13 -1.64 -1.04
C VAL A 322 17.91 -2.77 -1.67
N GLY A 323 17.22 -3.56 -2.48
CA GLY A 323 17.81 -4.72 -3.12
C GLY A 323 18.34 -5.74 -2.12
N GLY A 324 17.62 -5.93 -1.01
CA GLY A 324 18.02 -6.81 0.09
C GLY A 324 19.11 -6.27 1.03
N LYS A 325 19.71 -5.10 0.78
CA LYS A 325 20.69 -4.47 1.69
C LYS A 325 19.99 -3.55 2.68
N LEU A 326 20.25 -3.71 3.98
CA LEU A 326 19.68 -2.87 5.04
C LEU A 326 20.33 -1.48 5.05
N PHE A 327 19.50 -0.45 5.08
CA PHE A 327 19.89 0.94 5.33
C PHE A 327 19.32 1.40 6.68
N PRO A 328 20.18 1.60 7.69
CA PRO A 328 19.79 2.28 8.93
C PRO A 328 20.00 3.79 8.78
N ALA A 329 18.91 4.56 8.86
CA ALA A 329 18.99 6.01 8.82
C ALA A 329 19.50 6.60 10.14
N ASP A 330 20.09 7.80 10.07
CA ASP A 330 20.48 8.54 11.26
C ASP A 330 19.25 8.91 12.09
N PRO A 331 19.29 8.78 13.44
CA PRO A 331 18.17 9.16 14.30
C PRO A 331 17.79 10.64 14.16
N LEU A 332 16.49 10.92 14.23
CA LEU A 332 15.94 12.27 14.18
C LEU A 332 15.33 12.64 15.52
N SER A 333 15.72 13.79 16.07
CA SER A 333 15.14 14.35 17.29
C SER A 333 14.06 15.38 16.95
N VAL A 334 12.96 15.38 17.69
CA VAL A 334 11.88 16.36 17.57
C VAL A 334 12.07 17.42 18.64
N LEU A 335 12.74 18.51 18.27
CA LEU A 335 13.03 19.62 19.17
C LEU A 335 11.89 20.66 19.16
N ILE A 336 11.50 21.13 20.34
CA ILE A 336 10.55 22.23 20.52
C ILE A 336 11.08 23.24 21.54
N ASN A 337 10.63 24.49 21.44
CA ASN A 337 10.87 25.52 22.45
C ASN A 337 9.72 25.53 23.47
N ARG A 338 10.03 25.29 24.74
CA ARG A 338 9.09 25.46 25.85
C ARG A 338 9.15 26.91 26.32
N THR A 339 8.03 27.65 26.24
CA THR A 339 7.97 29.10 26.51
C THR A 339 6.77 29.50 27.37
N LYS A 340 6.93 30.57 28.16
CA LYS A 340 5.87 31.23 28.95
C LYS A 340 4.87 31.97 28.06
N LYS A 341 5.33 32.58 26.95
CA LYS A 341 4.47 33.34 26.02
C LYS A 341 4.03 32.47 24.85
N TYR A 342 3.39 31.35 25.16
CA TYR A 342 2.95 30.42 24.13
C TYR A 342 1.72 30.93 23.38
N VAL A 343 1.83 30.97 22.05
CA VAL A 343 0.72 31.18 21.13
C VAL A 343 0.67 29.98 20.20
N LYS A 344 -0.43 29.23 20.24
CA LYS A 344 -0.61 28.03 19.40
C LYS A 344 -0.52 28.40 17.93
N ARG A 345 0.41 27.79 17.20
CA ARG A 345 0.57 27.95 15.76
C ARG A 345 -0.38 27.01 15.02
N VAL A 346 -1.04 27.56 13.99
CA VAL A 346 -1.82 26.78 13.05
C VAL A 346 -0.90 26.10 12.04
N ILE A 347 -0.99 24.77 11.92
CA ILE A 347 -0.23 23.97 10.96
C ILE A 347 -1.24 23.25 10.07
N TYR A 348 -1.46 23.79 8.88
CA TYR A 348 -2.51 23.33 7.98
C TYR A 348 -2.41 21.84 7.62
N GLU A 349 -1.22 21.34 7.29
CA GLU A 349 -1.02 19.93 6.95
C GLU A 349 -1.41 19.00 8.11
N LEU A 350 -1.03 19.36 9.34
CA LEU A 350 -1.37 18.61 10.54
C LEU A 350 -2.88 18.62 10.79
N MET A 351 -3.53 19.79 10.68
CA MET A 351 -4.98 19.91 10.84
C MET A 351 -5.76 19.10 9.81
N ILE A 352 -5.30 19.07 8.56
CA ILE A 352 -5.93 18.28 7.49
C ILE A 352 -5.80 16.79 7.80
N GLU A 353 -4.62 16.34 8.23
CA GLU A 353 -4.40 14.95 8.60
C GLU A 353 -5.20 14.53 9.83
N GLU A 354 -5.30 15.37 10.87
CA GLU A 354 -6.16 15.11 12.03
C GLU A 354 -7.63 14.97 11.62
N LYS A 355 -8.13 15.84 10.73
CA LYS A 355 -9.50 15.73 10.22
C LYS A 355 -9.69 14.46 9.40
N ARG A 356 -8.76 14.14 8.49
CA ARG A 356 -8.77 12.88 7.72
C ARG A 356 -8.86 11.69 8.66
N TYR A 357 -8.04 11.65 9.70
CA TYR A 357 -8.05 10.59 10.71
C TYR A 357 -9.44 10.43 11.34
N TRP A 358 -10.03 11.50 11.87
CA TRP A 358 -11.35 11.45 12.48
C TRP A 358 -12.46 11.03 11.50
N ILE A 359 -12.41 11.50 10.25
CA ILE A 359 -13.36 11.10 9.20
C ILE A 359 -13.23 9.60 8.93
N THR A 360 -12.00 9.09 8.76
CA THR A 360 -11.77 7.65 8.56
C THR A 360 -12.29 6.84 9.74
N GLN A 361 -12.09 7.28 10.99
CA GLN A 361 -12.64 6.60 12.16
C GLN A 361 -14.17 6.55 12.15
N MET A 362 -14.83 7.65 11.75
CA MET A 362 -16.28 7.67 11.59
C MET A 362 -16.76 6.74 10.47
N ILE A 363 -16.02 6.63 9.36
CA ILE A 363 -16.28 5.67 8.29
C ILE A 363 -16.17 4.23 8.82
N THR A 364 -15.11 3.88 9.54
CA THR A 364 -14.94 2.54 10.14
C THR A 364 -16.08 2.21 11.10
N ILE A 365 -16.46 3.13 12.00
CA ILE A 365 -17.61 2.92 12.90
C ILE A 365 -18.91 2.73 12.09
N ALA A 366 -19.08 3.49 11.00
CA ALA A 366 -20.25 3.35 10.14
C ALA A 366 -20.28 2.00 9.41
N ILE A 367 -19.13 1.49 8.98
CA ILE A 367 -19.00 0.16 8.36
C ILE A 367 -19.41 -0.92 9.36
N VAL A 368 -18.86 -0.90 10.56
CA VAL A 368 -19.20 -1.86 11.62
C VAL A 368 -20.70 -1.83 11.92
N ALA A 369 -21.26 -0.63 12.13
CA ALA A 369 -22.69 -0.48 12.39
C ALA A 369 -23.57 -0.98 11.21
N ALA A 370 -23.15 -0.74 9.97
CA ALA A 370 -23.88 -1.21 8.79
C ALA A 370 -23.82 -2.74 8.63
N GLU A 371 -22.72 -3.38 9.00
CA GLU A 371 -22.60 -4.84 9.03
C GLU A 371 -23.48 -5.47 10.13
N ASP A 372 -23.67 -4.78 11.25
CA ASP A 372 -24.61 -5.17 12.31
C ASP A 372 -26.08 -4.84 11.97
N ASN A 373 -26.37 -4.45 10.72
CA ASN A 373 -27.66 -3.98 10.23
C ASN A 373 -28.21 -2.73 10.96
N ASN A 374 -27.36 -1.98 11.67
CA ASN A 374 -27.70 -0.73 12.33
C ASN A 374 -27.41 0.48 11.42
N LEU A 375 -28.24 0.62 10.37
CA LEU A 375 -28.09 1.69 9.38
C LEU A 375 -28.33 3.09 9.96
N GLU A 376 -29.11 3.21 11.03
CA GLU A 376 -29.33 4.47 11.75
C GLU A 376 -28.01 5.01 12.31
N VAL A 377 -27.26 4.18 13.04
CA VAL A 377 -25.95 4.55 13.59
C VAL A 377 -24.94 4.80 12.46
N ALA A 378 -24.93 3.96 11.42
CA ALA A 378 -24.04 4.14 10.28
C ALA A 378 -24.26 5.51 9.59
N LYS A 379 -25.51 5.85 9.28
CA LYS A 379 -25.87 7.15 8.67
C LYS A 379 -25.54 8.31 9.59
N LYS A 380 -25.82 8.19 10.89
CA LYS A 380 -25.47 9.23 11.88
C LYS A 380 -23.97 9.53 11.85
N LYS A 381 -23.13 8.50 11.87
CA LYS A 381 -21.67 8.64 11.84
C LYS A 381 -21.15 9.27 10.56
N LEU A 382 -21.71 8.91 9.40
CA LEU A 382 -21.34 9.55 8.14
C LEU A 382 -21.82 10.99 8.02
N ASN A 383 -22.97 11.34 8.61
CA ASN A 383 -23.41 12.73 8.69
C ASN A 383 -22.52 13.57 9.63
N GLU A 384 -22.05 12.99 10.74
CA GLU A 384 -21.02 13.60 11.59
C GLU A 384 -19.72 13.85 10.81
N ALA A 385 -19.29 12.88 9.99
CA ALA A 385 -18.13 13.02 9.11
C ALA A 385 -18.31 14.12 8.06
N GLN A 386 -19.47 14.16 7.39
CA GLN A 386 -19.83 15.20 6.43
C GLN A 386 -19.78 16.60 7.08
N THR A 387 -20.35 16.74 8.27
CA THR A 387 -20.32 17.98 9.05
C THR A 387 -18.90 18.40 9.41
N LEU A 388 -18.01 17.45 9.72
CA LEU A 388 -16.61 17.73 10.04
C LEU A 388 -15.83 18.20 8.80
N ILE A 389 -16.11 17.61 7.63
CA ILE A 389 -15.53 18.02 6.34
C ILE A 389 -15.97 19.42 5.95
N ASP A 390 -17.26 19.74 6.10
CA ASP A 390 -17.81 21.05 5.71
C ASP A 390 -17.31 22.20 6.58
N LYS A 391 -16.73 21.90 7.76
CA LYS A 391 -16.02 22.86 8.64
C LYS A 391 -14.54 23.04 8.28
N VAL A 392 -14.10 22.58 7.11
CA VAL A 392 -12.75 22.84 6.61
C VAL A 392 -12.77 24.18 5.86
N ASP A 393 -12.24 25.22 6.51
CA ASP A 393 -12.24 26.59 5.97
C ASP A 393 -11.31 26.82 4.76
N PHE A 394 -10.59 25.78 4.30
CA PHE A 394 -9.59 25.89 3.23
C PHE A 394 -9.76 24.76 2.20
N PRO A 395 -9.95 25.09 0.90
CA PRO A 395 -10.04 24.07 -0.15
C PRO A 395 -8.74 23.26 -0.23
N ASN A 396 -8.85 21.94 -0.13
CA ASN A 396 -7.73 21.02 -0.33
C ASN A 396 -8.21 19.83 -1.20
N PRO A 397 -7.44 19.38 -2.21
CA PRO A 397 -7.83 18.23 -3.03
C PRO A 397 -8.18 16.97 -2.23
N LEU A 398 -7.48 16.71 -1.11
CA LEU A 398 -7.76 15.59 -0.23
C LEU A 398 -9.14 15.72 0.44
N THR A 399 -9.50 16.91 0.91
CA THR A 399 -10.79 17.12 1.58
C THR A 399 -11.95 17.08 0.61
N GLU A 400 -11.76 17.54 -0.63
CA GLU A 400 -12.76 17.38 -1.70
C GLU A 400 -12.97 15.90 -2.05
N MET A 401 -11.90 15.11 -2.18
CA MET A 401 -12.02 13.67 -2.42
C MET A 401 -12.69 12.93 -1.26
N LEU A 402 -12.37 13.28 -0.01
CA LEU A 402 -13.04 12.74 1.17
C LEU A 402 -14.54 13.10 1.18
N LYS A 403 -14.89 14.32 0.76
CA LYS A 403 -16.29 14.75 0.65
C LYS A 403 -17.06 13.87 -0.33
N VAL A 404 -16.51 13.67 -1.53
CA VAL A 404 -17.10 12.78 -2.56
C VAL A 404 -17.28 11.37 -2.02
N GLU A 405 -16.28 10.85 -1.31
CA GLU A 405 -16.33 9.52 -0.71
C GLU A 405 -17.44 9.38 0.36
N VAL A 406 -17.51 10.31 1.32
CA VAL A 406 -18.54 10.28 2.38
C VAL A 406 -19.94 10.40 1.77
N GLN A 407 -20.12 11.26 0.76
CA GLN A 407 -21.38 11.38 0.03
C GLN A 407 -21.75 10.11 -0.73
N GLN A 408 -20.78 9.43 -1.32
CA GLN A 408 -21.01 8.15 -1.97
C GLN A 408 -21.43 7.09 -0.94
N LEU A 409 -20.76 6.99 0.21
CA LEU A 409 -21.13 6.08 1.28
C LEU A 409 -22.56 6.33 1.78
N LEU A 410 -22.92 7.59 2.03
CA LEU A 410 -24.28 7.98 2.40
C LEU A 410 -25.32 7.54 1.35
N THR A 411 -24.97 7.66 0.07
CA THR A 411 -25.83 7.23 -1.04
C THR A 411 -26.00 5.71 -1.07
N LEU A 412 -24.90 4.96 -0.87
CA LEU A 412 -24.92 3.50 -0.89
C LEU A 412 -25.49 2.88 0.39
N LEU A 413 -25.58 3.63 1.48
CA LEU A 413 -26.19 3.23 2.76
C LEU A 413 -27.68 3.58 2.88
N LYS A 414 -28.33 4.04 1.81
CA LYS A 414 -29.76 4.41 1.85
C LYS A 414 -30.66 3.28 2.37
N THR A 415 -30.47 2.06 1.87
CA THR A 415 -31.19 0.85 2.30
C THR A 415 -30.22 -0.30 2.53
N GLU A 416 -30.62 -1.29 3.32
CA GLU A 416 -29.83 -2.49 3.58
C GLU A 416 -29.50 -3.23 2.29
N GLN A 417 -30.48 -3.35 1.39
CA GLN A 417 -30.28 -3.97 0.08
C GLN A 417 -29.22 -3.24 -0.76
N THR A 418 -29.27 -1.90 -0.78
CA THR A 418 -28.27 -1.10 -1.53
C THR A 418 -26.88 -1.24 -0.92
N TYR A 419 -26.80 -1.26 0.41
CA TYR A 419 -25.54 -1.46 1.11
C TYR A 419 -24.95 -2.84 0.82
N LYS A 420 -25.75 -3.91 0.98
CA LYS A 420 -25.29 -5.28 0.75
C LYS A 420 -24.85 -5.51 -0.69
N ALA A 421 -25.56 -4.94 -1.66
CA ALA A 421 -25.27 -5.13 -3.09
C ALA A 421 -24.13 -4.24 -3.62
N ARG A 422 -23.90 -3.06 -3.03
CA ARG A 422 -22.98 -2.04 -3.58
C ARG A 422 -22.18 -1.29 -2.53
N GLY A 423 -22.79 -0.96 -1.39
CA GLY A 423 -22.13 -0.15 -0.36
C GLY A 423 -21.03 -0.88 0.38
N ARG A 424 -21.15 -2.19 0.60
CA ARG A 424 -20.19 -2.99 1.35
C ARG A 424 -18.82 -3.02 0.69
N SER A 425 -18.77 -3.38 -0.59
CA SER A 425 -17.52 -3.45 -1.37
C SER A 425 -16.83 -2.10 -1.42
N PHE A 426 -17.59 -1.04 -1.70
CA PHE A 426 -17.08 0.34 -1.67
C PHE A 426 -16.48 0.70 -0.32
N ALA A 427 -17.19 0.42 0.77
CA ALA A 427 -16.77 0.79 2.11
C ALA A 427 -15.53 0.00 2.58
N LEU A 428 -15.45 -1.30 2.26
CA LEU A 428 -14.28 -2.12 2.57
C LEU A 428 -13.04 -1.71 1.76
N SER A 429 -13.21 -1.36 0.47
CA SER A 429 -12.10 -0.81 -0.34
C SER A 429 -11.62 0.55 0.19
N SER A 430 -12.57 1.41 0.58
CA SER A 430 -12.29 2.70 1.23
C SER A 430 -11.47 2.51 2.51
N GLU A 431 -11.95 1.65 3.41
CA GLU A 431 -11.30 1.36 4.68
C GLU A 431 -9.88 0.81 4.48
N THR A 432 -9.71 -0.21 3.63
CA THR A 432 -8.39 -0.80 3.35
C THR A 432 -7.43 0.24 2.79
N SER A 433 -7.89 1.11 1.89
CA SER A 433 -7.06 2.15 1.30
C SER A 433 -6.65 3.22 2.32
N HIS A 434 -7.54 3.63 3.23
CA HIS A 434 -7.19 4.53 4.33
C HIS A 434 -6.25 3.90 5.37
N ASN A 435 -6.51 2.65 5.73
CA ASN A 435 -5.72 1.92 6.72
C ASN A 435 -4.30 1.69 6.25
N ARG A 436 -4.11 1.44 4.95
CA ARG A 436 -2.79 1.26 4.33
C ARG A 436 -2.16 2.57 3.86
N GLN A 437 -2.95 3.66 3.79
CA GLN A 437 -2.62 4.91 3.08
C GLN A 437 -2.06 4.64 1.68
N ARG A 438 -2.74 3.73 0.99
CA ARG A 438 -2.35 3.20 -0.32
C ARG A 438 -3.57 3.14 -1.21
N TYR A 439 -3.42 3.50 -2.47
CA TYR A 439 -4.54 3.51 -3.40
C TYR A 439 -5.15 2.11 -3.52
N ALA A 440 -6.48 2.07 -3.51
CA ALA A 440 -7.29 0.93 -3.94
C ALA A 440 -8.45 1.48 -4.77
N THR A 441 -8.91 0.71 -5.76
CA THR A 441 -10.05 1.15 -6.59
C THR A 441 -11.33 1.08 -5.77
N ARG A 442 -12.10 2.19 -5.78
CA ARG A 442 -13.34 2.39 -5.01
C ARG A 442 -14.51 2.66 -5.96
N GLY A 443 -14.83 1.69 -6.81
CA GLY A 443 -15.85 1.84 -7.86
C GLY A 443 -15.57 3.04 -8.79
N ASP A 444 -16.63 3.61 -9.36
CA ASP A 444 -16.54 4.65 -10.41
C ASP A 444 -16.62 6.10 -9.88
N THR A 445 -16.26 6.31 -8.62
CA THR A 445 -16.40 7.65 -7.98
C THR A 445 -15.37 8.67 -8.44
N GLY A 446 -14.30 8.25 -9.10
CA GLY A 446 -13.17 9.11 -9.44
C GLY A 446 -12.34 9.56 -8.23
N VAL A 447 -12.59 9.01 -7.02
CA VAL A 447 -11.77 9.27 -5.84
C VAL A 447 -10.40 8.60 -6.02
N ARG A 448 -9.33 9.38 -5.95
CA ARG A 448 -7.94 8.91 -6.18
C ARG A 448 -7.01 9.23 -5.01
N LEU A 449 -7.54 9.16 -3.80
CA LEU A 449 -6.73 9.29 -2.58
C LEU A 449 -5.60 8.26 -2.60
N TYR A 450 -4.38 8.71 -2.25
CA TYR A 450 -3.17 7.89 -2.20
C TYR A 450 -2.65 7.37 -3.55
N SER A 451 -3.16 7.85 -4.70
CA SER A 451 -2.60 7.47 -6.00
C SER A 451 -1.21 8.10 -6.21
N THR A 452 -0.32 7.37 -6.88
CA THR A 452 1.00 7.87 -7.28
C THR A 452 0.98 8.30 -8.75
N PRO A 453 1.96 9.12 -9.20
CA PRO A 453 2.06 9.49 -10.60
C PRO A 453 2.15 8.29 -11.56
N ARG A 454 2.79 7.19 -11.16
CA ARG A 454 2.85 5.95 -11.95
C ARG A 454 1.47 5.32 -12.10
N MET A 455 0.67 5.27 -11.03
CA MET A 455 -0.70 4.77 -11.08
C MET A 455 -1.56 5.61 -12.04
N ASP A 456 -1.38 6.93 -12.04
CA ASP A 456 -2.08 7.85 -12.96
C ASP A 456 -1.68 7.62 -14.42
N LYS A 457 -0.40 7.37 -14.67
CA LYS A 457 0.12 7.04 -16.00
C LYS A 457 -0.45 5.71 -16.51
N TYR A 458 -0.41 4.67 -15.68
CA TYR A 458 -0.94 3.34 -16.04
C TYR A 458 -2.45 3.36 -16.23
N LEU A 459 -3.18 4.20 -15.50
CA LEU A 459 -4.61 4.42 -15.74
C LEU A 459 -4.86 4.99 -17.15
N LYS A 460 -4.08 5.99 -17.58
CA LYS A 460 -4.21 6.58 -18.93
C LYS A 460 -3.88 5.57 -20.03
N GLU A 461 -2.80 4.83 -19.86
CA GLU A 461 -2.40 3.80 -20.82
C GLU A 461 -3.40 2.65 -20.88
N ALA A 462 -3.97 2.25 -19.75
CA ALA A 462 -5.00 1.21 -19.70
C ALA A 462 -6.28 1.62 -20.42
N LYS A 463 -6.70 2.90 -20.35
CA LYS A 463 -7.85 3.39 -21.12
C LYS A 463 -7.63 3.20 -22.63
N LEU A 464 -6.46 3.60 -23.13
CA LEU A 464 -6.10 3.41 -24.54
C LEU A 464 -5.95 1.93 -24.92
N PHE A 465 -5.48 1.09 -24.00
CA PHE A 465 -5.32 -0.35 -24.22
C PHE A 465 -6.67 -1.10 -24.27
N VAL A 466 -7.62 -0.73 -23.41
CA VAL A 466 -8.97 -1.32 -23.41
C VAL A 466 -9.72 -0.99 -24.70
N GLU A 467 -9.55 0.22 -25.23
CA GLU A 467 -10.12 0.62 -26.52
C GLU A 467 -9.56 -0.20 -27.70
N ASN A 468 -8.26 -0.50 -27.69
CA ASN A 468 -7.63 -1.36 -28.69
C ASN A 468 -6.46 -2.16 -28.06
N PRO A 469 -6.65 -3.45 -27.73
CA PRO A 469 -5.63 -4.30 -27.12
C PRO A 469 -4.41 -4.63 -27.98
N ASN A 470 -4.37 -4.13 -29.22
CA ASN A 470 -3.20 -4.19 -30.12
C ASN A 470 -2.35 -2.92 -30.07
N ASN A 471 -2.80 -1.87 -29.38
CA ASN A 471 -2.01 -0.66 -29.20
C ASN A 471 -0.67 -1.01 -28.52
N PRO A 472 0.44 -0.37 -28.95
CA PRO A 472 1.71 -0.55 -28.27
C PRO A 472 1.57 -0.06 -26.83
N LEU A 473 1.97 -0.91 -25.89
CA LEU A 473 1.97 -0.58 -24.47
C LEU A 473 3.41 -0.55 -23.99
N PRO A 474 3.92 0.58 -23.49
CA PRO A 474 5.26 0.64 -22.94
C PRO A 474 5.38 -0.27 -21.71
N THR A 475 6.52 -0.93 -21.57
CA THR A 475 6.91 -1.67 -20.37
C THR A 475 7.23 -0.72 -19.20
N ALA A 476 7.31 -1.26 -17.99
CA ALA A 476 7.72 -0.50 -16.80
C ALA A 476 9.07 0.20 -16.99
N ASP A 477 10.05 -0.47 -17.57
CA ASP A 477 11.40 0.09 -17.79
C ASP A 477 11.39 1.18 -18.86
N GLU A 478 10.56 1.06 -19.90
CA GLU A 478 10.40 2.13 -20.89
C GLU A 478 9.73 3.36 -20.27
N ASN A 479 8.71 3.15 -19.43
CA ASN A 479 8.09 4.25 -18.71
C ASN A 479 9.04 4.88 -17.68
N GLU A 480 9.92 4.12 -17.04
CA GLU A 480 10.97 4.63 -16.13
C GLU A 480 12.01 5.46 -16.89
N LYS A 481 12.45 5.01 -18.08
CA LYS A 481 13.35 5.79 -18.95
C LYS A 481 12.75 7.13 -19.37
N GLU A 482 11.46 7.15 -19.69
CA GLU A 482 10.75 8.38 -20.05
C GLU A 482 10.69 9.36 -18.87
N GLU A 483 10.44 8.86 -17.67
CA GLU A 483 10.42 9.69 -16.45
C GLU A 483 11.81 10.21 -16.08
N LEU A 484 12.84 9.38 -16.23
CA LEU A 484 14.24 9.78 -16.06
C LEU A 484 14.65 10.88 -17.05
N ALA A 485 14.16 10.81 -18.29
CA ALA A 485 14.41 11.84 -19.29
C ALA A 485 13.69 13.16 -18.95
N ALA A 486 12.51 13.08 -18.31
CA ALA A 486 11.75 14.25 -17.86
C ALA A 486 12.29 14.88 -16.57
N ASP A 487 12.90 14.08 -15.68
CA ASP A 487 13.54 14.54 -14.44
C ASP A 487 14.93 13.89 -14.24
N PRO A 488 15.99 14.40 -14.90
CA PRO A 488 17.33 13.83 -14.83
C PRO A 488 17.97 13.87 -13.43
N LEU A 489 17.50 14.75 -12.54
CA LEU A 489 18.01 14.88 -11.17
C LEU A 489 17.22 14.05 -10.16
N GLY A 490 16.02 13.59 -10.53
CA GLY A 490 15.14 12.75 -9.71
C GLY A 490 15.86 11.59 -8.98
N PRO A 491 16.75 10.82 -9.65
CA PRO A 491 17.46 9.71 -9.02
C PRO A 491 18.38 10.09 -7.86
N ILE A 492 19.01 11.27 -7.92
CA ILE A 492 20.01 11.70 -6.93
C ILE A 492 19.44 12.71 -5.94
N ALA A 493 18.28 13.31 -6.23
CA ALA A 493 17.66 14.34 -5.40
C ALA A 493 17.38 13.85 -3.98
N GLY A 494 16.91 12.60 -3.82
CA GLY A 494 16.65 12.00 -2.51
C GLY A 494 17.91 11.87 -1.67
N ALA A 495 18.97 11.26 -2.22
CA ALA A 495 20.25 11.09 -1.55
C ALA A 495 20.90 12.45 -1.21
N LEU A 496 20.88 13.39 -2.15
CA LEU A 496 21.41 14.74 -1.92
C LEU A 496 20.66 15.45 -0.79
N SER A 497 19.32 15.39 -0.81
CA SER A 497 18.49 15.97 0.25
C SER A 497 18.78 15.35 1.61
N TYR A 498 18.93 14.03 1.68
CA TYR A 498 19.31 13.32 2.90
C TYR A 498 20.63 13.84 3.47
N HIS A 499 21.70 13.88 2.65
CA HIS A 499 23.01 14.30 3.11
C HIS A 499 23.08 15.78 3.50
N ILE A 500 22.38 16.66 2.77
CA ILE A 500 22.27 18.08 3.14
C ILE A 500 21.59 18.21 4.52
N TRP A 501 20.48 17.51 4.74
CA TRP A 501 19.78 17.55 6.03
C TRP A 501 20.60 16.96 7.19
N THR A 502 21.34 15.88 6.95
CA THR A 502 22.28 15.33 7.95
C THR A 502 23.38 16.35 8.29
N ALA A 503 23.93 17.04 7.30
CA ALA A 503 24.94 18.09 7.53
C ALA A 503 24.37 19.27 8.33
N ILE A 504 23.19 19.78 7.95
CA ILE A 504 22.52 20.88 8.68
C ILE A 504 22.27 20.50 10.14
N ARG A 505 21.73 19.30 10.40
CA ARG A 505 21.48 18.82 11.76
C ARG A 505 22.76 18.67 12.58
N SER A 506 23.83 18.19 11.96
CA SER A 506 25.14 18.07 12.61
C SER A 506 25.67 19.44 13.03
N LEU A 507 25.55 20.46 12.17
CA LEU A 507 25.95 21.83 12.50
C LEU A 507 25.08 22.43 13.61
N MET A 508 23.76 22.21 13.59
CA MET A 508 22.87 22.65 14.67
C MET A 508 23.19 21.98 16.01
N ALA A 509 23.53 20.68 16.00
CA ALA A 509 23.94 19.98 17.22
C ALA A 509 25.25 20.54 17.80
N ILE A 510 26.21 20.90 16.95
CA ILE A 510 27.46 21.56 17.37
C ILE A 510 27.16 22.94 17.98
N ASP A 511 26.31 23.74 17.34
CA ASP A 511 25.90 25.05 17.86
C ASP A 511 25.21 24.93 19.23
N ASP A 512 24.32 23.95 19.40
CA ASP A 512 23.65 23.69 20.67
C ASP A 512 24.62 23.24 21.78
N ILE A 513 25.67 22.47 21.44
CA ILE A 513 26.72 22.10 22.41
C ILE A 513 27.48 23.34 22.86
N ILE A 514 27.87 24.21 21.92
CA ILE A 514 28.63 25.44 22.22
C ILE A 514 27.80 26.39 23.09
N ASN A 515 26.51 26.55 22.77
CA ASN A 515 25.63 27.49 23.46
C ASN A 515 25.08 26.96 24.79
N LYS A 516 25.14 25.64 25.06
CA LYS A 516 24.81 25.05 26.38
C LYS A 516 25.95 25.17 27.41
N SER A 517 27.17 25.47 26.97
CA SER A 517 28.33 25.67 27.84
C SER A 517 28.45 27.05 28.50
N HIS A 518 27.44 27.91 28.33
CA HIS A 518 27.27 29.21 28.98
C HIS A 518 25.92 29.26 29.69
#